data_AF-A0A5B0BZ95-F1
#
_entry.id   AF-A0A5B0BZ95-F1
#
_cell.length_a   1.000
_cell.length_b   1.000
_cell.length_c   1.000
_cell.angle_alpha   90.00
_cell.angle_beta   90.00
_cell.angle_gamma   90.00
#
_symmetry.space_group_name_H-M   'P 1'
#
loop_
_entity.id
_entity.type
_entity.pdbx_description
1 polymer ?
#
loop_
_entity_poly.entity_id
_entity_poly.type
_entity_poly.pdbx_seq_one_letter_code
_entity_poly.pdbx_strand_id
1 'polypeptide(L)'
;MKSTRTPFTKLANTIDAATFVFKVGRTEHQVTVPAGTRCCLLEGPNERWVVDDLSFIDSKSGLYLDASNYGIPVDSRNLTKVR
;
A
#
# COMPACT_ATOMS: atom_id res chain seq x y z
N MET A 1 -15.46 -17.30 -1.11
CA MET A 1 -14.03 -17.49 -1.42
C MET A 1 -13.23 -16.66 -0.42
N LYS A 2 -12.50 -17.30 0.50
CA LYS A 2 -11.57 -16.57 1.38
C LYS A 2 -10.33 -16.27 0.55
N SER A 3 -10.14 -15.01 0.15
CA SER A 3 -8.93 -14.55 -0.52
C SER A 3 -7.78 -14.73 0.48
N THR A 4 -6.89 -15.68 0.21
CA THR A 4 -5.68 -15.86 1.01
C THR A 4 -4.80 -14.65 0.74
N ARG A 5 -4.63 -13.78 1.76
CA ARG A 5 -3.78 -12.59 1.68
C ARG A 5 -2.44 -13.01 1.11
N THR A 6 -1.97 -12.34 0.05
CA THR A 6 -0.67 -12.59 -0.56
C THR A 6 0.37 -12.67 0.56
N PRO A 7 1.23 -13.70 0.59
CA PRO A 7 2.27 -13.78 1.60
C PRO A 7 3.08 -12.48 1.58
N PHE A 8 3.20 -11.87 2.76
CA PHE A 8 4.05 -10.71 2.96
C PHE A 8 5.21 -11.16 3.83
N THR A 9 6.43 -10.84 3.42
CA THR A 9 7.65 -11.30 4.12
C THR A 9 8.27 -10.22 4.98
N LYS A 10 8.04 -8.95 4.66
CA LYS A 10 8.65 -7.83 5.38
C LYS A 10 7.61 -6.78 5.73
N LEU A 11 7.81 -6.15 6.88
CA LEU A 11 7.04 -5.01 7.35
C LEU A 11 7.94 -3.79 7.44
N ALA A 12 7.38 -2.62 7.14
CA ALA A 12 8.07 -1.35 7.25
C ALA A 12 7.07 -0.24 7.61
N ASN A 13 7.59 0.96 7.83
CA ASN A 13 6.79 2.16 8.01
C ASN A 13 7.26 3.26 7.04
N THR A 14 6.36 4.12 6.60
CA THR A 14 6.73 5.31 5.82
C THR A 14 7.57 6.27 6.68
N ILE A 15 8.59 6.89 6.09
CA ILE A 15 9.43 7.90 6.74
C ILE A 15 8.68 9.24 6.77
N ASP A 16 8.34 9.74 5.59
CA ASP A 16 7.65 11.02 5.40
C ASP A 16 6.28 10.82 4.76
N ALA A 17 5.42 11.83 4.91
CA ALA A 17 4.16 11.88 4.18
C ALA A 17 4.47 12.10 2.69
N ALA A 18 3.95 11.21 1.84
CA ALA A 18 4.23 11.23 0.41
C ALA A 18 2.98 10.93 -0.40
N THR A 19 2.84 11.62 -1.53
CA THR A 19 1.76 11.38 -2.49
C THR A 19 2.21 10.37 -3.53
N PHE A 20 1.49 9.27 -3.64
CA PHE A 20 1.74 8.22 -4.61
C PHE A 20 0.63 8.20 -5.65
N VAL A 21 1.02 7.91 -6.89
CA VAL A 21 0.06 7.70 -7.98
C VAL A 21 -0.30 6.22 -8.02
N PHE A 22 -1.53 5.90 -7.66
CA PHE A 22 -2.09 4.56 -7.67
C PHE A 22 -2.99 4.37 -8.87
N LYS A 23 -2.61 3.46 -9.79
CA LYS A 23 -3.33 3.19 -11.02
C LYS A 23 -3.98 1.83 -10.97
N VAL A 24 -5.29 1.78 -11.21
CA VAL A 24 -6.08 0.56 -11.34
C VAL A 24 -6.83 0.58 -12.66
N GLY A 25 -6.37 -0.22 -13.63
CA GLY A 25 -6.91 -0.21 -14.99
C GLY A 25 -6.76 1.16 -15.66
N ARG A 26 -7.88 1.83 -15.91
CA ARG A 26 -7.93 3.19 -16.50
C ARG A 26 -8.06 4.30 -15.45
N THR A 27 -8.22 3.94 -14.18
CA THR A 27 -8.43 4.89 -13.08
C THR A 27 -7.09 5.22 -12.45
N GLU A 28 -6.85 6.51 -12.21
CA GLU A 28 -5.68 7.02 -11.54
C GLU A 28 -6.12 7.77 -10.27
N HIS A 29 -5.55 7.37 -9.14
CA HIS A 29 -5.77 7.99 -7.84
C HIS A 29 -4.46 8.59 -7.33
N GLN A 30 -4.49 9.86 -6.93
CA GLN A 30 -3.41 10.44 -6.14
C GLN A 30 -3.73 10.21 -4.67
N VAL A 31 -2.87 9.45 -3.99
CA VAL A 31 -3.07 9.08 -2.58
C VAL A 31 -1.93 9.62 -1.76
N THR A 32 -2.24 10.50 -0.81
CA THR A 32 -1.27 10.98 0.17
C THR A 32 -1.23 10.00 1.33
N VAL A 33 -0.14 9.26 1.44
CA VAL A 33 0.13 8.32 2.53
C VAL A 33 0.85 9.10 3.64
N PRO A 34 0.31 9.15 4.86
CA PRO A 34 0.96 9.82 5.99
C PRO A 34 2.33 9.21 6.35
N ALA A 35 3.14 9.97 7.10
CA ALA A 35 4.34 9.44 7.75
C ALA A 35 3.97 8.41 8.82
N GLY A 36 4.79 7.38 9.01
CA GLY A 36 4.58 6.32 9.99
C GLY A 36 3.53 5.28 9.62
N THR A 37 2.91 5.38 8.44
CA THR A 37 1.94 4.39 7.94
C THR A 37 2.60 3.04 7.74
N ARG A 38 1.93 1.97 8.16
CA ARG A 38 2.44 0.60 8.05
C ARG A 38 2.39 0.11 6.59
N CYS A 39 3.50 -0.44 6.14
CA CYS A 39 3.68 -1.02 4.82
C CYS A 39 4.11 -2.49 4.94
N CYS A 40 3.82 -3.27 3.91
CA CYS A 40 4.25 -4.65 3.77
C CYS A 40 4.82 -4.92 2.37
N LEU A 41 5.81 -5.81 2.30
CA LEU A 41 6.37 -6.28 1.05
C LEU A 41 5.53 -7.47 0.58
N LEU A 42 4.83 -7.34 -0.53
CA LEU A 42 4.12 -8.45 -1.15
C LEU A 42 5.10 -9.30 -1.94
N GLU A 43 5.20 -10.58 -1.61
CA GLU A 43 6.05 -11.52 -2.31
C GLU A 43 5.36 -12.07 -3.57
N GLY A 44 6.13 -12.22 -4.64
CA GLY A 44 5.66 -12.78 -5.90
C GLY A 44 6.48 -12.33 -7.11
N PRO A 45 6.04 -12.66 -8.33
CA PRO A 45 6.73 -12.27 -9.57
C PRO A 45 6.91 -10.75 -9.74
N ASN A 46 6.07 -9.97 -9.06
CA ASN A 46 6.11 -8.51 -9.00
C ASN A 46 6.26 -8.06 -7.54
N GLU A 47 7.34 -8.48 -6.89
CA GLU A 47 7.66 -8.07 -5.53
C GLU A 47 7.59 -6.53 -5.41
N ARG A 48 6.76 -6.05 -4.48
CA ARG A 48 6.57 -4.61 -4.28
C ARG A 48 6.13 -4.27 -2.87
N TRP A 49 6.56 -3.12 -2.42
CA TRP A 49 6.08 -2.53 -1.18
C TRP A 49 4.72 -1.91 -1.39
N VAL A 50 3.78 -2.24 -0.50
CA VAL A 50 2.45 -1.64 -0.48
C VAL A 50 2.09 -1.16 0.91
N VAL A 51 1.14 -0.23 0.97
CA VAL A 51 0.49 0.16 2.21
C VAL A 51 -0.34 -1.00 2.76
N ASP A 52 -0.11 -1.37 4.02
CA ASP A 52 -0.86 -2.39 4.77
C ASP A 52 -1.98 -1.76 5.61
N ASP A 53 -1.73 -0.57 6.17
CA ASP A 53 -2.70 0.17 6.97
C ASP A 53 -3.39 1.25 6.13
N LEU A 54 -4.64 1.01 5.76
CA LEU A 54 -5.49 1.91 4.96
C LEU A 54 -6.44 2.75 5.83
N SER A 55 -6.24 2.81 7.15
CA SER A 55 -7.14 3.53 8.07
C SER A 55 -7.27 5.03 7.79
N PHE A 56 -6.32 5.62 7.06
CA PHE A 56 -6.36 7.02 6.64
C PHE A 56 -7.25 7.27 5.41
N ILE A 57 -7.79 6.22 4.78
CA ILE A 57 -8.69 6.29 3.63
C ILE A 57 -10.12 5.97 4.09
N ASP A 58 -11.11 6.72 3.59
CA ASP A 58 -12.51 6.41 3.87
C ASP A 58 -12.88 5.02 3.33
N SER A 59 -13.27 4.12 4.24
CA SER A 59 -13.73 2.75 3.97
C SER A 59 -14.86 2.64 2.94
N LYS A 60 -15.64 3.71 2.73
CA LYS A 60 -16.75 3.75 1.75
C LYS A 60 -16.31 4.24 0.37
N SER A 61 -15.08 4.72 0.23
CA SER A 61 -14.55 5.21 -1.03
C SER A 61 -14.18 4.05 -1.97
N GLY A 62 -14.35 4.26 -3.28
CA GLY A 62 -13.85 3.31 -4.28
C GLY A 62 -12.34 3.09 -4.18
N LEU A 63 -11.60 4.13 -3.77
CA LEU A 63 -10.17 4.05 -3.51
C LEU A 63 -9.84 3.02 -2.42
N TYR A 64 -10.60 2.96 -1.33
CA TYR A 64 -10.36 1.96 -0.27
C TYR A 64 -10.51 0.53 -0.80
N LEU A 65 -11.56 0.27 -1.59
CA LEU A 65 -11.78 -1.03 -2.20
C LEU A 65 -10.61 -1.42 -3.12
N ASP A 66 -10.19 -0.50 -3.97
CA ASP A 66 -9.08 -0.71 -4.89
C ASP A 66 -7.74 -0.89 -4.16
N ALA A 67 -7.46 -0.04 -3.17
CA ALA A 67 -6.28 -0.12 -2.32
C ALA A 67 -6.23 -1.43 -1.54
N SER A 68 -7.37 -1.90 -1.03
CA SER A 68 -7.46 -3.19 -0.32
C SER A 68 -7.25 -4.38 -1.25
N ASN A 69 -7.63 -4.28 -2.53
CA ASN A 69 -7.52 -5.37 -3.50
C ASN A 69 -6.13 -5.45 -4.14
N TYR A 70 -5.55 -4.30 -4.49
CA TYR A 70 -4.30 -4.25 -5.24
C TYR A 70 -3.11 -3.77 -4.40
N GLY A 71 -3.34 -3.05 -3.31
CA GLY A 71 -2.29 -2.42 -2.51
C GLY A 71 -1.76 -1.14 -3.15
N ILE A 72 -1.65 -0.07 -2.36
CA ILE A 72 -1.08 1.21 -2.81
C ILE A 72 0.44 1.05 -2.85
N PRO A 73 1.10 1.21 -4.01
CA PRO A 73 2.54 1.04 -4.12
C PRO A 73 3.26 2.16 -3.37
N VAL A 74 4.33 1.79 -2.65
CA VAL A 74 5.20 2.71 -1.92
C VAL A 74 6.62 2.52 -2.41
N ASP A 75 7.36 3.62 -2.60
CA ASP A 75 8.79 3.56 -2.92
C ASP A 75 9.58 3.08 -1.70
N SER A 76 10.46 2.11 -1.89
CA SER A 76 11.32 1.57 -0.83
C SER A 76 12.24 2.62 -0.21
N ARG A 77 12.51 3.72 -0.94
CA ARG A 77 13.27 4.88 -0.42
C ARG A 77 12.56 5.61 0.71
N ASN A 78 11.22 5.58 0.75
CA ASN A 78 10.44 6.22 1.80
C ASN A 78 10.08 5.24 2.93
N LEU A 79 10.84 4.15 3.11
CA LEU A 79 10.56 3.14 4.13
C LEU A 79 11.65 3.08 5.19
N THR A 80 11.22 2.86 6.44
CA THR A 80 12.10 2.63 7.58
C THR A 80 11.64 1.42 8.39
N LYS A 81 12.50 0.95 9.29
CA LYS A 81 12.26 -0.20 10.19
C LYS A 81 11.86 -1.48 9.45
N VAL A 82 12.48 -1.73 8.30
CA VAL A 82 12.28 -2.94 7.49
C VAL A 82 12.68 -4.17 8.33
N ARG A 83 11.74 -5.08 8.57
CA ARG A 83 11.94 -6.30 9.35
C ARG A 83 11.09 -7.46 8.84
#